data_AF-A0A7T4JW20-F1
#
_entry.id   AF-A0A7T4JW20-F1
#
_cell.length_a   1.000
_cell.length_b   1.000
_cell.length_c   1.000
_cell.angle_alpha   90.00
_cell.angle_beta   90.00
_cell.angle_gamma   90.00
#
_symmetry.space_group_name_H-M   'P 1'
#
loop_
_entity.id
_entity.type
_entity.pdbx_description
1 polymer ?
#
loop_
_entity_poly.entity_id
_entity_poly.type
_entity_poly.pdbx_seq_one_letter_code
_entity_poly.pdbx_strand_id
1 'polypeptide(L)'
;MIRGVRVLVVRMGGTGSSVWGKGGNFPLPTGEVNRRQWWQRNGTDVSASVVRPETVECVRCLVSEMRERDGDEMLDDGDLLTHIGVVTPVGALTDVGVYALAPTTEPRFWANSRCIGGRRMIDQMAQVEEILSDLNAPVEWGVGGLSITASPVPESAVRNALVYALIANKYHHMLEISLKYSALVFRVRLQRAREPRPVGSPPCAGNR
;
A
#
# COMPACT_ATOMS: atom_id res chain seq x y z
N MET A 1 20.52 -27.09 29.75
CA MET A 1 21.88 -26.86 30.26
C MET A 1 22.78 -27.92 29.63
N ILE A 2 23.81 -27.55 28.88
CA ILE A 2 24.76 -28.52 28.29
C ILE A 2 26.12 -28.22 28.91
N ARG A 3 26.71 -29.20 29.61
CA ARG A 3 28.00 -29.06 30.33
C ARG A 3 28.11 -27.81 31.23
N GLY A 4 27.09 -27.51 32.04
CA GLY A 4 27.12 -26.35 32.95
C GLY A 4 26.81 -24.99 32.32
N VAL A 5 26.65 -24.92 31.00
CA VAL A 5 26.28 -23.67 30.29
C VAL A 5 24.76 -23.60 30.10
N ARG A 6 24.16 -22.44 30.44
CA ARG A 6 22.78 -22.13 30.10
C ARG A 6 22.70 -21.80 28.61
N VAL A 7 22.03 -22.65 27.86
CA VAL A 7 21.81 -22.47 26.42
C VAL A 7 20.34 -22.08 26.21
N LEU A 8 20.12 -20.95 25.55
CA LEU A 8 18.81 -20.56 25.05
C LEU A 8 18.72 -21.02 23.59
N VAL A 9 17.79 -21.93 23.29
CA VAL A 9 17.51 -22.36 21.93
C VAL A 9 16.28 -21.60 21.45
N VAL A 10 16.46 -20.69 20.50
CA VAL A 10 15.37 -19.95 19.86
C VAL A 10 15.06 -20.60 18.51
N ARG A 11 13.85 -21.14 18.36
CA ARG A 11 13.33 -21.62 17.07
C ARG A 11 12.43 -20.54 16.49
N MET A 12 12.77 -20.04 15.31
CA MET A 12 11.90 -19.14 14.55
C MET A 12 11.34 -19.87 13.33
N GLY A 13 10.02 -19.74 13.10
CA GLY A 13 9.39 -20.20 11.87
C GLY A 13 9.70 -19.26 10.70
N GLY A 14 9.51 -19.74 9.47
CA GLY A 14 9.60 -18.88 8.28
C GLY A 14 8.56 -17.76 8.36
N THR A 15 8.97 -16.52 8.12
CA THR A 15 8.07 -15.36 8.14
C THR A 15 7.54 -15.09 6.73
N GLY A 16 6.24 -14.84 6.60
CA GLY A 16 5.62 -14.41 5.34
C GLY A 16 5.95 -12.95 4.94
N SER A 17 6.73 -12.24 5.75
CA SER A 17 7.18 -10.87 5.52
C SER A 17 8.63 -10.73 6.02
N SER A 18 9.39 -9.80 5.43
CA SER A 18 10.78 -9.56 5.82
C SER A 18 10.86 -8.87 7.20
N VAL A 19 11.65 -9.44 8.11
CA VAL A 19 12.03 -8.82 9.39
C VAL A 19 13.35 -8.10 9.18
N TRP A 20 13.34 -6.78 9.35
CA TRP A 20 14.49 -5.93 8.98
C TRP A 20 15.48 -5.80 10.14
N GLY A 21 16.77 -5.96 9.84
CA GLY A 21 17.85 -5.61 10.75
C GLY A 21 18.04 -4.09 10.86
N LYS A 22 18.90 -3.65 11.79
CA LYS A 22 19.38 -2.26 11.81
C LYS A 22 20.18 -2.00 10.53
N GLY A 23 19.75 -1.04 9.70
CA GLY A 23 20.40 -0.69 8.44
C GLY A 23 19.66 -1.14 7.16
N GLY A 24 18.45 -1.71 7.27
CA GLY A 24 17.62 -1.99 6.08
C GLY A 24 18.01 -3.26 5.30
N ASN A 25 18.92 -4.09 5.82
CA ASN A 25 19.26 -5.39 5.22
C ASN A 25 18.52 -6.55 5.91
N PHE A 26 18.31 -7.64 5.17
CA PHE A 26 17.71 -8.87 5.68
C PHE A 26 18.81 -9.87 6.09
N PRO A 27 19.02 -10.13 7.39
CA PRO A 27 19.96 -11.15 7.81
C PRO A 27 19.35 -12.54 7.57
N LEU A 28 19.89 -13.28 6.60
CA LEU A 28 19.74 -14.73 6.51
C LEU A 28 20.82 -15.44 7.34
N PRO A 29 20.57 -16.71 7.75
CA PRO A 29 21.60 -17.55 8.35
C PRO A 29 22.86 -17.71 7.48
N THR A 30 22.79 -17.40 6.19
CA THR A 30 23.87 -17.52 5.20
C THR A 30 24.46 -16.19 4.73
N GLY A 31 24.02 -15.04 5.26
CA GLY A 31 24.49 -13.71 4.84
C GLY A 31 23.37 -12.66 4.83
N GLU A 32 23.56 -11.55 4.11
CA GLU A 32 22.52 -10.53 3.92
C GLU A 32 21.89 -10.63 2.54
N VAL A 33 20.57 -10.47 2.47
CA VAL A 33 19.80 -10.55 1.23
C VAL A 33 19.01 -9.26 1.06
N ASN A 34 19.07 -8.67 -0.13
CA ASN A 34 18.28 -7.48 -0.41
C ASN A 34 16.83 -7.86 -0.76
N ARG A 35 15.92 -6.87 -0.71
CA ARG A 35 14.48 -7.07 -0.95
C ARG A 35 14.19 -7.75 -2.30
N ARG A 36 14.98 -7.41 -3.32
CA ARG A 36 14.96 -8.01 -4.66
C ARG A 36 15.15 -9.52 -4.63
N GLN A 37 16.13 -10.00 -3.88
CA GLN A 37 16.46 -11.42 -3.78
C GLN A 37 15.45 -12.20 -2.92
N TRP A 38 14.80 -11.54 -1.95
CA TRP A 38 13.78 -12.17 -1.11
C TRP A 38 12.47 -12.47 -1.87
N TRP A 39 12.00 -11.54 -2.71
CA TRP A 39 10.69 -11.64 -3.37
C TRP A 39 10.71 -12.33 -4.75
N GLN A 40 11.81 -12.97 -5.14
CA GLN A 40 12.00 -13.56 -6.48
C GLN A 40 10.95 -14.60 -6.89
N ARG A 41 10.24 -15.21 -5.94
CA ARG A 41 9.32 -16.34 -6.19
C ARG A 41 7.84 -15.96 -6.33
N ASN A 42 7.49 -14.67 -6.17
CA ASN A 42 6.09 -14.22 -6.11
C ASN A 42 5.72 -13.28 -7.28
N GLY A 43 6.18 -13.60 -8.49
CA GLY A 43 5.82 -12.86 -9.70
C GLY A 43 4.43 -13.21 -10.21
N THR A 44 3.72 -12.22 -10.73
CA THR A 44 2.48 -12.39 -11.51
C THR A 44 2.80 -12.44 -13.00
N ASP A 45 1.80 -12.63 -13.86
CA ASP A 45 1.95 -12.52 -15.32
C ASP A 45 1.96 -11.05 -15.82
N VAL A 46 1.83 -10.07 -14.92
CA VAL A 46 1.74 -8.64 -15.29
C VAL A 46 3.15 -8.05 -15.39
N SER A 47 3.51 -7.53 -16.57
CA SER A 47 4.79 -6.85 -16.80
C SER A 47 4.91 -5.53 -16.04
N ALA A 48 6.12 -5.21 -15.53
CA ALA A 48 6.45 -3.92 -14.96
C ALA A 48 6.26 -2.75 -15.93
N SER A 49 6.32 -3.00 -17.24
CA SER A 49 6.14 -1.98 -18.29
C SER A 49 4.75 -1.34 -18.32
N VAL A 50 3.76 -1.91 -17.61
CA VAL A 50 2.42 -1.29 -17.47
C VAL A 50 2.42 -0.15 -16.45
N VAL A 51 3.43 -0.06 -15.60
CA VAL A 51 3.59 1.02 -14.63
C VAL A 51 3.97 2.29 -15.40
N ARG A 52 3.15 3.33 -15.24
CA ARG A 52 3.37 4.60 -15.95
C ARG A 52 4.51 5.40 -15.31
N PRO A 53 5.25 6.20 -16.10
CA PRO A 53 6.34 7.04 -15.57
C PRO A 53 5.90 7.95 -14.41
N GLU A 54 4.70 8.53 -14.49
CA GLU A 54 4.22 9.43 -13.42
C GLU A 54 3.97 8.67 -12.11
N THR A 55 3.71 7.35 -12.18
CA THR A 55 3.58 6.51 -10.98
C THR A 55 4.94 6.27 -10.35
N VAL A 56 5.96 6.03 -11.19
CA VAL A 56 7.33 5.81 -10.72
C VAL A 56 7.86 7.07 -10.05
N GLU A 57 7.56 8.25 -10.60
CA GLU A 57 7.94 9.53 -10.00
C GLU A 57 7.28 9.74 -8.62
N CYS A 58 5.98 9.43 -8.49
CA CYS A 58 5.32 9.46 -7.18
C CYS A 58 5.99 8.52 -6.16
N VAL A 59 6.39 7.32 -6.58
CA VAL A 59 7.11 6.37 -5.73
C VAL A 59 8.48 6.94 -5.32
N ARG A 60 9.21 7.54 -6.26
CA ARG A 60 10.51 8.17 -6.02
C ARG A 60 10.42 9.25 -4.94
N CYS A 61 9.37 10.08 -4.95
CA CYS A 61 9.13 11.07 -3.89
C CYS A 61 8.80 10.45 -2.52
N LEU A 62 8.28 9.22 -2.46
CA LEU A 62 7.83 8.56 -1.24
C LEU A 62 8.89 7.64 -0.61
N VAL A 63 9.85 7.15 -1.38
CA VAL A 63 10.96 6.32 -0.87
C VAL A 63 12.03 7.24 -0.29
N SER A 64 12.16 7.27 1.04
CA SER A 64 13.10 8.18 1.73
C SER A 64 14.54 8.06 1.24
N GLU A 65 15.02 6.85 0.94
CA GLU A 65 16.37 6.59 0.42
C GLU A 65 16.63 7.22 -0.95
N MET A 66 15.57 7.53 -1.71
CA MET A 66 15.67 8.19 -3.01
C MET A 66 15.70 9.72 -2.90
N ARG A 67 15.33 10.28 -1.75
CA ARG A 67 15.37 11.74 -1.52
C ARG A 67 16.77 12.26 -1.23
N GLU A 68 17.67 11.38 -0.80
CA GLU A 68 19.05 11.71 -0.40
C GLU A 68 20.06 11.41 -1.51
N ARG A 69 19.61 10.83 -2.64
CA ARG A 69 20.43 10.45 -3.78
C ARG A 69 20.28 11.46 -4.90
N ASP A 70 21.39 12.04 -5.36
CA ASP A 70 21.42 12.98 -6.48
C ASP A 70 22.29 12.45 -7.63
N GLY A 71 21.98 12.89 -8.86
CA GLY A 71 22.79 12.60 -10.05
C GLY A 71 22.95 11.10 -10.33
N ASP A 72 24.20 10.64 -10.41
CA ASP A 72 24.56 9.27 -10.77
C ASP A 72 24.18 8.21 -9.72
N GLU A 73 23.80 8.62 -8.50
CA GLU A 73 23.34 7.70 -7.44
C GLU A 73 21.86 7.37 -7.53
N MET A 74 21.13 8.08 -8.41
CA MET A 74 19.70 7.90 -8.61
C MET A 74 19.43 6.58 -9.36
N LEU A 75 18.69 5.68 -8.72
CA LEU A 75 18.24 4.45 -9.37
C LEU A 75 17.38 4.77 -10.58
N ASP A 76 17.59 4.04 -11.67
CA ASP A 76 16.67 4.06 -12.80
C ASP A 76 15.30 3.50 -12.39
N ASP A 77 14.29 3.67 -13.23
CA ASP A 77 12.91 3.27 -12.91
C ASP A 77 12.78 1.77 -12.64
N GLY A 78 13.51 0.94 -13.38
CA GLY A 78 13.48 -0.52 -13.22
C GLY A 78 14.15 -0.96 -11.91
N ASP A 79 15.30 -0.37 -11.60
CA ASP A 79 16.07 -0.60 -10.39
C ASP A 79 15.33 -0.09 -9.15
N LEU A 80 14.66 1.06 -9.23
CA LEU A 80 13.80 1.57 -8.15
C LEU A 80 12.67 0.59 -7.82
N LEU A 81 11.91 0.15 -8.83
CA LEU A 81 10.79 -0.78 -8.65
C LEU A 81 11.27 -2.16 -8.16
N THR A 82 12.45 -2.58 -8.60
CA THR A 82 13.07 -3.83 -8.14
C THR A 82 13.58 -3.69 -6.69
N HIS A 83 14.15 -2.54 -6.34
CA HIS A 83 14.67 -2.23 -5.00
C HIS A 83 13.58 -2.27 -3.93
N ILE A 84 12.39 -1.69 -4.21
CA ILE A 84 11.25 -1.75 -3.29
C ILE A 84 10.51 -3.10 -3.32
N GLY A 85 10.95 -4.05 -4.15
CA GLY A 85 10.43 -5.42 -4.21
C GLY A 85 9.03 -5.54 -4.84
N VAL A 86 8.63 -4.60 -5.69
CA VAL A 86 7.37 -4.69 -6.46
C VAL A 86 7.57 -5.29 -7.84
N VAL A 87 8.81 -5.34 -8.32
CA VAL A 87 9.22 -6.00 -9.57
C VAL A 87 10.18 -7.15 -9.27
N THR A 88 9.92 -8.29 -9.90
CA THR A 88 10.78 -9.47 -9.87
C THR A 88 11.97 -9.30 -10.82
N PRO A 89 13.06 -10.09 -10.67
CA PRO A 89 14.21 -9.98 -11.57
C PRO A 89 13.93 -10.24 -13.05
N VAL A 90 12.81 -10.89 -13.38
CA VAL A 90 12.36 -11.16 -14.75
C VAL A 90 11.49 -10.05 -15.32
N GLY A 91 11.32 -8.93 -14.60
CA GLY A 91 10.54 -7.78 -15.05
C GLY A 91 9.03 -7.90 -14.84
N ALA A 92 8.56 -8.91 -14.11
CA ALA A 92 7.14 -9.06 -13.75
C ALA A 92 6.82 -8.42 -12.39
N LEU A 93 5.64 -7.83 -12.26
CA LEU A 93 5.13 -7.28 -11.00
C LEU A 93 4.77 -8.39 -10.02
N THR A 94 4.98 -8.14 -8.72
CA THR A 94 4.41 -8.94 -7.64
C THR A 94 2.94 -8.59 -7.44
N ASP A 95 2.17 -9.39 -6.68
CA ASP A 95 0.76 -9.08 -6.37
C ASP A 95 0.59 -7.67 -5.75
N VAL A 96 1.54 -7.28 -4.89
CA VAL A 96 1.58 -5.93 -4.29
C VAL A 96 1.89 -4.89 -5.35
N GLY A 97 2.82 -5.16 -6.27
CA GLY A 97 3.13 -4.28 -7.40
C GLY A 97 1.93 -4.06 -8.31
N VAL A 98 1.19 -5.11 -8.63
CA VAL A 98 -0.06 -5.02 -9.40
C VAL A 98 -1.10 -4.21 -8.64
N TYR A 99 -1.29 -4.49 -7.35
CA TYR A 99 -2.29 -3.79 -6.55
C TYR A 99 -2.00 -2.28 -6.42
N ALA A 100 -0.74 -1.93 -6.16
CA ALA A 100 -0.33 -0.57 -5.81
C ALA A 100 -0.03 0.32 -7.03
N LEU A 101 0.61 -0.24 -8.07
CA LEU A 101 1.24 0.55 -9.13
C LEU A 101 0.62 0.36 -10.52
N ALA A 102 -0.01 -0.79 -10.78
CA ALA A 102 -0.66 -1.00 -12.07
C ALA A 102 -1.89 -0.09 -12.22
N PRO A 103 -2.19 0.35 -13.45
CA PRO A 103 -3.43 1.08 -13.72
C PRO A 103 -4.65 0.28 -13.28
N THR A 104 -5.60 0.93 -12.61
CA THR A 104 -6.89 0.37 -12.21
C THR A 104 -8.01 1.31 -12.62
N THR A 105 -9.14 0.74 -13.04
CA THR A 105 -10.41 1.46 -13.18
C THR A 105 -11.37 1.14 -12.04
N GLU A 106 -11.01 0.17 -11.21
CA GLU A 106 -11.82 -0.23 -10.06
C GLU A 106 -11.46 0.65 -8.86
N PRO A 107 -12.48 1.20 -8.18
CA PRO A 107 -12.27 1.89 -6.92
C PRO A 107 -11.79 0.88 -5.89
N ARG A 108 -10.82 1.27 -5.07
CA ARG A 108 -10.29 0.49 -3.95
C ARG A 108 -10.70 1.07 -2.60
N PHE A 109 -11.16 2.32 -2.58
CA PHE A 109 -11.50 3.03 -1.35
C PHE A 109 -12.89 3.65 -1.38
N TRP A 110 -13.45 3.80 -0.19
CA TRP A 110 -14.51 4.75 0.10
C TRP A 110 -14.01 5.71 1.19
N ALA A 111 -14.31 6.99 1.06
CA ALA A 111 -14.06 7.99 2.10
C ALA A 111 -15.39 8.64 2.49
N ASN A 112 -15.76 8.55 3.77
CA ASN A 112 -16.98 9.10 4.33
C ASN A 112 -18.24 8.82 3.48
N SER A 113 -18.49 7.54 3.17
CA SER A 113 -19.58 7.07 2.29
C SER A 113 -19.52 7.52 0.83
N ARG A 114 -18.41 8.08 0.34
CA ARG A 114 -18.18 8.39 -1.08
C ARG A 114 -17.19 7.39 -1.68
N CYS A 115 -17.51 6.87 -2.86
CA CYS A 115 -16.64 5.96 -3.60
C CYS A 115 -15.50 6.74 -4.24
N ILE A 116 -14.26 6.30 -4.05
CA ILE A 116 -13.08 6.99 -4.56
C ILE A 116 -12.58 6.28 -5.83
N GLY A 117 -12.78 6.95 -6.96
CA GLY A 117 -12.25 6.54 -8.25
C GLY A 117 -10.83 7.07 -8.46
N GLY A 118 -10.12 6.49 -9.42
CA GLY A 118 -8.79 6.96 -9.78
C GLY A 118 -8.10 5.94 -10.65
N ARG A 119 -7.10 6.40 -11.41
CA ARG A 119 -6.38 5.57 -12.38
C ARG A 119 -5.41 4.60 -11.69
N ARG A 120 -5.06 4.85 -10.43
CA ARG A 120 -4.06 4.11 -9.64
C ARG A 120 -4.46 4.13 -8.16
N MET A 121 -3.96 3.17 -7.38
CA MET A 121 -4.22 3.11 -5.94
C MET A 121 -3.68 4.34 -5.21
N ILE A 122 -2.47 4.80 -5.57
CA ILE A 122 -1.85 6.00 -4.99
C ILE A 122 -2.72 7.26 -5.21
N ASP A 123 -3.29 7.44 -6.41
CA ASP A 123 -4.17 8.57 -6.70
C ASP A 123 -5.45 8.55 -5.84
N GLN A 124 -6.01 7.34 -5.64
CA GLN A 124 -7.19 7.17 -4.80
C GLN A 124 -6.84 7.41 -3.33
N MET A 125 -5.66 6.99 -2.88
CA MET A 125 -5.19 7.22 -1.50
C MET A 125 -4.95 8.71 -1.22
N ALA A 126 -4.39 9.46 -2.17
CA ALA A 126 -4.22 10.91 -2.04
C ALA A 126 -5.58 11.63 -1.88
N GLN A 127 -6.58 11.25 -2.68
CA GLN A 127 -7.95 11.78 -2.54
C GLN A 127 -8.59 11.41 -1.19
N VAL A 128 -8.32 10.20 -0.67
CA VAL A 128 -8.77 9.81 0.67
C VAL A 128 -8.12 10.69 1.74
N GLU A 129 -6.80 10.93 1.66
CA GLU A 129 -6.10 11.81 2.59
C GLU A 129 -6.67 13.24 2.55
N GLU A 130 -6.93 13.78 1.36
CA GLU A 130 -7.55 15.11 1.17
C GLU A 130 -8.93 15.20 1.83
N ILE A 131 -9.82 14.24 1.54
CA ILE A 131 -11.17 14.19 2.14
C ILE A 131 -11.11 14.09 3.67
N LEU A 132 -10.19 13.27 4.19
CA LEU A 132 -10.03 13.11 5.64
C LEU A 132 -9.42 14.35 6.28
N SER A 133 -8.50 15.05 5.60
CA SER A 133 -7.94 16.31 6.05
C SER A 133 -9.03 17.37 6.19
N ASP A 134 -9.88 17.52 5.17
CA ASP A 134 -11.01 18.46 5.19
C ASP A 134 -11.99 18.16 6.33
N LEU A 135 -12.30 16.88 6.55
CA LEU A 135 -13.17 16.45 7.65
C LEU A 135 -12.54 16.63 9.02
N ASN A 136 -11.21 16.64 9.08
CA ASN A 136 -10.39 16.77 10.27
C ASN A 136 -9.83 18.19 10.42
N ALA A 137 -10.54 19.18 9.89
CA ALA A 137 -10.15 20.58 9.92
C ALA A 137 -9.77 21.02 11.35
N PRO A 138 -8.72 21.86 11.50
CA PRO A 138 -8.32 22.36 12.81
C PRO A 138 -9.45 23.07 13.53
N VAL A 139 -9.63 22.74 14.80
CA VAL A 139 -10.57 23.42 15.70
C VAL A 139 -9.79 24.07 16.84
N GLU A 140 -10.39 25.08 17.47
CA GLU A 140 -9.80 25.70 18.65
C GLU A 140 -10.05 24.82 19.88
N TRP A 141 -8.97 24.41 20.52
CA TRP A 141 -8.94 23.67 21.78
C TRP A 141 -8.51 24.64 22.87
N GLY A 142 -9.17 24.65 24.02
CA GLY A 142 -8.75 25.51 25.11
C GLY A 142 -9.50 25.27 26.41
N VAL A 143 -8.88 25.69 27.52
CA VAL A 143 -9.51 25.76 28.84
C VAL A 143 -9.14 27.10 29.46
N GLY A 144 -10.14 27.91 29.80
CA GLY A 144 -9.92 29.27 30.31
C GLY A 144 -9.37 30.20 29.24
N GLY A 145 -8.26 30.91 29.54
CA GLY A 145 -7.62 31.87 28.62
C GLY A 145 -6.51 31.31 27.74
N LEU A 146 -6.26 29.99 27.77
CA LEU A 146 -5.27 29.32 26.92
C LEU A 146 -6.00 28.56 25.81
N SER A 147 -5.71 28.89 24.56
CA SER A 147 -6.21 28.16 23.38
C SER A 147 -5.12 27.79 22.38
N ILE A 148 -5.36 26.72 21.64
CA ILE A 148 -4.53 26.20 20.55
C ILE A 148 -5.45 25.74 19.41
N THR A 149 -5.07 26.05 18.17
CA THR A 149 -5.77 25.53 17.00
C THR A 149 -5.09 24.24 16.54
N ALA A 150 -5.81 23.13 16.58
CA ALA A 150 -5.28 21.83 16.18
C ALA A 150 -6.37 20.93 15.58
N SER A 151 -5.98 20.03 14.69
CA SER A 151 -6.89 19.00 14.19
C SER A 151 -7.32 18.04 15.30
N PRO A 152 -8.59 17.60 15.33
CA PRO A 152 -9.07 16.63 16.31
C PRO A 152 -8.29 15.31 16.32
N VAL A 153 -7.84 14.86 15.15
CA VAL A 153 -6.94 13.72 15.00
C VAL A 153 -5.61 14.22 14.43
N PRO A 154 -4.44 13.83 14.96
CA PRO A 154 -3.16 14.17 14.34
C PRO A 154 -3.07 13.59 12.92
N GLU A 155 -2.62 14.39 11.94
CA GLU A 155 -2.49 13.95 10.54
C GLU A 155 -1.62 12.70 10.38
N SER A 156 -0.55 12.59 11.18
CA SER A 156 0.31 11.40 11.20
C SER A 156 -0.43 10.15 11.66
N ALA A 157 -1.36 10.28 12.60
CA ALA A 157 -2.20 9.17 13.05
C ALA A 157 -3.20 8.75 11.96
N VAL A 158 -3.76 9.70 11.20
CA VAL A 158 -4.61 9.41 10.04
C VAL A 158 -3.84 8.61 8.99
N ARG A 159 -2.67 9.10 8.58
CA ARG A 159 -1.82 8.45 7.57
C ARG A 159 -1.37 7.05 8.02
N ASN A 160 -0.91 6.90 9.26
CA ASN A 160 -0.46 5.61 9.78
C ASN A 160 -1.61 4.60 9.83
N ALA A 161 -2.80 5.02 10.25
CA ALA A 161 -3.97 4.16 10.30
C ALA A 161 -4.44 3.72 8.90
N LEU A 162 -4.37 4.61 7.90
CA LEU A 162 -4.65 4.29 6.49
C LEU A 162 -3.70 3.21 5.96
N VAL A 163 -2.39 3.39 6.16
CA VAL A 163 -1.37 2.42 5.73
C VAL A 163 -1.57 1.08 6.44
N TYR A 164 -1.82 1.10 7.74
CA TYR A 164 -2.09 -0.12 8.51
C TYR A 164 -3.32 -0.87 7.98
N ALA A 165 -4.44 -0.17 7.77
CA ALA A 165 -5.67 -0.79 7.27
C ALA A 165 -5.49 -1.37 5.86
N LEU A 166 -4.70 -0.72 5.00
CA LEU A 166 -4.34 -1.23 3.68
C LEU A 166 -3.57 -2.55 3.76
N ILE A 167 -2.55 -2.62 4.61
CA ILE A 167 -1.74 -3.83 4.80
C ILE A 167 -2.59 -4.95 5.41
N ALA A 168 -3.38 -4.64 6.44
CA ALA A 168 -4.23 -5.61 7.13
C ALA A 168 -5.32 -6.21 6.22
N ASN A 169 -5.82 -5.44 5.26
CA ASN A 169 -6.84 -5.86 4.30
C ASN A 169 -6.32 -6.83 3.22
N LYS A 170 -5.01 -7.11 3.19
CA LYS A 170 -4.37 -8.02 2.22
C LYS A 170 -4.76 -7.76 0.76
N TYR A 171 -5.13 -6.52 0.43
CA TYR A 171 -5.36 -6.10 -0.95
C TYR A 171 -6.60 -6.72 -1.65
N HIS A 172 -7.50 -7.39 -0.92
CA HIS A 172 -8.62 -8.14 -1.51
C HIS A 172 -9.99 -7.44 -1.50
N HIS A 173 -10.19 -6.45 -0.63
CA HIS A 173 -11.50 -5.82 -0.46
C HIS A 173 -11.44 -4.29 -0.56
N MET A 174 -12.57 -3.65 -0.81
CA MET A 174 -12.63 -2.20 -0.73
C MET A 174 -12.59 -1.75 0.73
N LEU A 175 -11.80 -0.73 1.02
CA LEU A 175 -11.71 -0.16 2.36
C LEU A 175 -12.52 1.13 2.44
N GLU A 176 -13.51 1.17 3.33
CA GLU A 176 -14.21 2.40 3.71
C GLU A 176 -13.55 3.02 4.93
N ILE A 177 -13.15 4.28 4.81
CA ILE A 177 -12.62 5.09 5.90
C ILE A 177 -13.58 6.23 6.16
N SER A 178 -13.91 6.47 7.42
CA SER A 178 -14.77 7.58 7.82
C SER A 178 -14.21 8.24 9.07
N LEU A 179 -14.36 9.56 9.18
CA LEU A 179 -14.13 10.27 10.42
C LEU A 179 -15.49 10.51 11.09
N LYS A 180 -15.68 9.99 12.30
CA LYS A 180 -16.91 10.15 13.08
C LYS A 180 -16.55 10.55 14.50
N TYR A 181 -17.09 11.67 14.97
CA TYR A 181 -16.88 12.14 16.35
C TYR A 181 -15.39 12.15 16.76
N SER A 182 -14.53 12.70 15.90
CA SER A 182 -13.07 12.74 16.11
C SER A 182 -12.38 11.36 16.19
N ALA A 183 -13.03 10.31 15.69
CA ALA A 183 -12.46 8.97 15.58
C ALA A 183 -12.44 8.49 14.12
N LEU A 184 -11.31 7.89 13.71
CA LEU A 184 -11.23 7.18 12.44
C LEU A 184 -11.90 5.82 12.55
N VAL A 185 -12.77 5.52 11.61
CA VAL A 185 -13.52 4.27 11.51
C VAL A 185 -13.19 3.61 10.19
N PHE A 186 -12.65 2.40 10.27
CA PHE A 186 -12.33 1.56 9.12
C PHE A 186 -13.37 0.46 8.98
N ARG A 187 -13.93 0.30 7.79
CA ARG A 187 -14.90 -0.75 7.46
C ARG A 187 -14.47 -1.45 6.18
N VAL A 188 -14.46 -2.77 6.21
CA VAL A 188 -14.26 -3.57 5.00
C VAL A 188 -15.58 -3.61 4.25
N ARG A 189 -15.59 -3.15 2.99
CA ARG A 189 -16.70 -3.33 2.06
C ARG A 189 -16.36 -4.48 1.12
N LEU A 190 -17.18 -5.53 1.19
CA LEU A 190 -17.16 -6.57 0.19
C LEU A 190 -17.65 -5.97 -1.13
N GLN A 191 -16.81 -6.05 -2.16
CA GLN A 191 -17.25 -5.83 -3.53
C GLN A 191 -18.31 -6.92 -3.80
N ARG A 192 -19.58 -6.54 -4.05
CA ARG A 192 -20.52 -7.52 -4.61
C ARG A 192 -19.88 -8.00 -5.90
N ALA A 193 -19.61 -9.31 -6.00
CA ALA A 193 -19.19 -9.91 -7.25
C ALA A 193 -20.16 -9.43 -8.34
N ARG A 194 -19.64 -8.80 -9.40
CA ARG A 194 -20.46 -8.60 -10.60
C ARG A 194 -20.94 -9.99 -10.99
N GLU A 195 -22.25 -10.22 -10.93
CA GLU A 195 -22.83 -11.43 -11.52
C GLU A 195 -22.28 -11.55 -12.94
N PRO A 196 -21.78 -12.73 -13.34
CA PRO A 196 -21.37 -12.93 -14.71
C PRO A 196 -22.58 -12.61 -15.59
N ARG A 197 -22.44 -11.63 -16.49
CA ARG A 197 -23.45 -11.43 -17.53
C ARG A 197 -23.62 -12.79 -18.22
N PRO A 198 -24.84 -13.33 -18.33
CA PRO A 198 -25.04 -14.59 -19.04
C PRO A 198 -24.52 -14.41 -20.47
N VAL A 199 -23.50 -15.20 -20.81
CA VAL A 199 -23.01 -15.33 -22.17
C VAL A 199 -24.11 -16.04 -22.94
N GLY A 200 -24.78 -15.31 -23.83
CA GLY A 200 -25.82 -15.85 -24.70
C GLY A 200 -27.19 -15.23 -24.47
N SER A 201 -27.37 -14.02 -24.99
CA SER A 201 -28.66 -13.70 -25.62
C SER A 201 -28.42 -13.77 -27.13
N PRO A 202 -29.10 -14.68 -27.86
CA PRO A 202 -28.98 -14.69 -29.32
C PRO A 202 -29.50 -13.35 -29.86
N PRO A 203 -28.99 -12.88 -31.02
CA PRO A 203 -29.56 -11.71 -31.66
C PRO A 203 -31.04 -11.99 -31.92
N CYS A 204 -31.92 -11.12 -31.42
CA CYS A 204 -33.32 -11.14 -31.77
C CYS A 204 -33.42 -11.06 -33.29
N ALA A 205 -33.82 -12.18 -33.91
CA ALA A 205 -34.25 -12.19 -35.30
C ALA A 205 -35.50 -11.32 -35.39
N GLY A 206 -35.34 -10.10 -35.88
CA GLY A 206 -36.44 -9.28 -36.36
C GLY A 206 -37.01 -9.94 -37.61
N ASN A 207 -38.12 -10.64 -37.43
CA ASN A 207 -38.97 -11.11 -38.51
C ASN A 207 -39.69 -9.92 -39.15
N ARG A 208 -39.52 -9.81 -40.47
CA ARG A 208 -40.37 -9.16 -41.49
C ARG A 208 -40.59 -7.64 -41.40
#